data_AF-A0AAU9WJH0-F1
#
_entry.id   AF-A0AAU9WJH0-F1
#
_cell.length_a   1.000
_cell.length_b   1.000
_cell.length_c   1.000
_cell.angle_alpha   90.00
_cell.angle_beta   90.00
_cell.angle_gamma   90.00
#
_symmetry.space_group_name_H-M   'P 1'
#
loop_
_entity.id
_entity.type
_entity.pdbx_description
1 polymer ?
#
loop_
_entity_poly.entity_id
_entity_poly.type
_entity_poly.pdbx_seq_one_letter_code
_entity_poly.pdbx_strand_id
1 'polypeptide(L)' 'MLPNIPPEKVLAIGLCRIAHDGSYDNTALAMNVGKTTVHEAFRDVVNALYDIRNDFIKLPVTVDETAASIGTF' A
#
# COMPACT_ATOMS: atom_id res chain seq x y z
N MET A 1 2.52 4.64 12.31
CA MET A 1 3.96 4.96 12.26
C MET A 1 4.75 4.01 13.15
N LEU A 2 5.51 3.12 12.52
CA LEU A 2 6.43 2.18 13.17
C LEU A 2 7.61 2.94 13.81
N PRO A 3 7.77 2.93 15.15
CA PRO A 3 8.64 3.88 15.85
C PRO A 3 10.15 3.71 15.58
N ASN A 4 10.58 2.60 14.96
CA ASN A 4 11.99 2.26 14.74
C ASN A 4 12.33 1.95 13.27
N ILE A 5 11.49 2.36 12.32
CA ILE A 5 11.72 2.10 10.89
C ILE A 5 11.75 3.44 10.14
N PRO A 6 12.81 3.73 9.37
CA PRO A 6 12.87 4.94 8.56
C PRO A 6 11.66 5.06 7.61
N PRO A 7 11.10 6.26 7.41
CA PRO A 7 9.95 6.46 6.52
C PRO A 7 10.14 5.87 5.12
N GLU A 8 11.34 5.96 4.56
CA GLU A 8 11.68 5.40 3.25
C GLU A 8 11.56 3.87 3.24
N LYS A 9 11.92 3.23 4.35
CA LYS A 9 11.77 1.78 4.51
C LYS A 9 10.30 1.38 4.70
N VAL A 10 9.50 2.20 5.40
CA VAL A 10 8.04 2.00 5.48
C VAL A 10 7.42 2.08 4.07
N LEU A 11 7.79 3.10 3.28
CA LEU A 11 7.33 3.25 1.91
C LEU A 11 7.72 2.05 1.05
N ALA A 12 8.97 1.61 1.09
CA ALA A 12 9.43 0.46 0.33
C ALA A 12 8.66 -0.83 0.68
N ILE A 13 8.42 -1.09 1.97
CA ILE A 13 7.66 -2.26 2.43
C ILE A 13 6.21 -2.21 1.92
N GLY A 14 5.55 -1.06 2.07
CA GLY A 14 4.17 -0.89 1.62
C GLY A 14 4.04 -1.05 0.09
N LEU A 15 4.94 -0.43 -0.69
CA LEU A 15 4.97 -0.58 -2.14
C LEU A 15 5.28 -2.01 -2.59
N CYS A 16 6.21 -2.69 -1.92
CA CYS A 16 6.50 -4.10 -2.19
C CYS A 16 5.25 -4.96 -1.94
N ARG A 17 4.50 -4.69 -0.86
CA ARG A 17 3.23 -5.39 -0.61
C ARG A 17 2.17 -5.08 -1.66
N ILE A 18 2.07 -3.84 -2.14
CA ILE A 18 1.10 -3.44 -3.16
C ILE A 18 1.41 -4.07 -4.52
N ALA A 19 2.69 -4.04 -4.93
CA ALA A 19 3.12 -4.47 -6.26
C ALA A 19 3.09 -5.99 -6.46
N HIS A 20 3.18 -6.76 -5.38
CA HIS A 20 3.22 -8.22 -5.46
C HIS A 20 1.93 -8.83 -4.92
N ASP A 21 1.36 -9.78 -5.67
CA ASP A 21 0.31 -10.70 -5.19
C ASP A 21 0.85 -11.74 -4.17
N GLY A 22 2.03 -11.47 -3.61
CA GLY A 22 2.63 -12.28 -2.56
C GLY A 22 1.91 -12.11 -1.23
N SER A 23 1.99 -13.13 -0.39
CA SER A 23 1.52 -13.03 0.99
C SER A 23 2.32 -11.99 1.78
N TYR A 24 1.74 -11.52 2.88
CA TYR A 24 2.46 -10.70 3.87
C TYR A 24 3.73 -11.40 4.38
N ASP A 25 3.74 -12.74 4.42
CA ASP A 25 4.90 -13.53 4.84
C ASP A 25 6.04 -13.46 3.81
N ASN A 26 5.73 -13.50 2.52
CA ASN A 26 6.74 -13.34 1.46
C ASN A 26 7.35 -11.95 1.48
N THR A 27 6.53 -10.91 1.70
CA THR A 27 7.03 -9.53 1.83
C THR A 27 7.88 -9.37 3.08
N ALA A 28 7.48 -9.97 4.20
CA ALA A 28 8.24 -9.96 5.44
C ALA A 28 9.63 -10.59 5.27
N LEU A 29 9.69 -11.74 4.58
CA LEU A 29 10.94 -12.41 4.23
C LEU A 29 11.81 -11.53 3.30
N ALA A 30 11.24 -10.99 2.23
CA ALA A 30 11.96 -10.17 1.26
C ALA A 30 12.54 -8.89 1.88
N MET A 31 11.81 -8.29 2.82
CA MET A 31 12.18 -7.01 3.46
C MET A 31 12.92 -7.16 4.79
N ASN A 32 13.12 -8.41 5.25
CA ASN A 32 13.73 -8.76 6.53
C ASN A 32 13.06 -8.02 7.71
N VAL A 33 11.74 -8.16 7.82
CA VAL A 33 10.91 -7.55 8.88
C VAL A 33 9.87 -8.55 9.39
N GLY A 34 9.24 -8.25 10.52
CA GLY A 34 8.11 -9.03 11.00
C GLY A 34 6.86 -8.83 10.15
N LYS A 35 5.99 -9.84 10.08
CA LYS A 35 4.70 -9.76 9.37
C LYS A 35 3.86 -8.56 9.82
N THR A 36 3.79 -8.28 11.12
CA THR A 36 3.08 -7.13 11.70
C THR A 36 3.59 -5.81 11.11
N THR A 37 4.90 -5.68 10.95
CA THR A 37 5.53 -4.52 10.31
C THR A 37 5.07 -4.33 8.87
N VAL A 38 4.91 -5.42 8.11
CA VAL A 38 4.37 -5.35 6.74
C VAL A 38 2.92 -4.86 6.75
N HIS A 39 2.09 -5.35 7.68
CA HIS A 39 0.71 -4.88 7.81
C HIS A 39 0.62 -3.39 8.14
N GLU A 40 1.44 -2.92 9.10
CA GLU A 40 1.48 -1.51 9.49
C GLU A 40 2.00 -0.63 8.34
N ALA A 41 3.07 -1.03 7.66
CA ALA A 41 3.62 -0.28 6.53
C ALA A 41 2.66 -0.25 5.34
N PHE A 42 2.01 -1.36 5.02
CA PHE A 42 0.97 -1.42 4.00
C PHE A 42 -0.17 -0.44 4.32
N ARG A 43 -0.68 -0.45 5.55
CA ARG A 43 -1.75 0.45 5.99
C ARG A 43 -1.30 1.92 5.93
N ASP A 44 -0.11 2.23 6.45
CA ASP A 44 0.42 3.60 6.48
C ASP A 44 0.59 4.14 5.05
N VAL A 45 1.10 3.33 4.10
CA VAL A 45 1.26 3.73 2.69
C VAL A 45 -0.09 3.88 1.98
N VAL A 46 -1.03 2.95 2.15
CA VAL A 46 -2.36 3.05 1.53
C VAL A 46 -3.11 4.29 2.03
N ASN A 47 -3.03 4.60 3.33
CA ASN A 47 -3.62 5.82 3.87
C ASN A 47 -2.98 7.08 3.28
N ALA A 48 -1.65 7.12 3.19
CA ALA A 48 -0.95 8.26 2.60
C ALA A 48 -1.32 8.46 1.12
N LEU A 49 -1.44 7.37 0.35
CA LEU A 49 -1.93 7.41 -1.03
C LEU A 49 -3.37 7.91 -1.12
N TYR A 50 -4.22 7.52 -0.15
CA TYR A 50 -5.59 7.97 -0.06
C TYR A 50 -5.70 9.47 0.25
N ASP A 51 -4.83 9.99 1.13
CA ASP A 51 -4.81 11.40 1.52
C ASP A 51 -4.45 12.31 0.34
N ILE A 52 -3.48 11.89 -0.50
CA ILE A 52 -3.04 12.66 -1.68
C ILE A 52 -3.87 12.40 -2.94
N ARG A 53 -4.91 11.56 -2.85
CA ARG A 53 -5.62 11.06 -4.04
C ARG A 53 -6.20 12.20 -4.89
N ASN A 54 -6.78 13.21 -4.26
CA ASN A 54 -7.45 14.28 -4.99
C ASN A 54 -6.45 15.19 -5.75
N ASP A 55 -5.17 15.11 -5.39
CA ASP A 55 -4.10 15.88 -6.01
C ASP A 55 -3.36 15.09 -7.10
N PHE A 56 -3.23 13.76 -6.93
CA PHE A 56 -2.37 12.94 -7.81
C PHE A 56 -2.97 11.60 -8.26
N ILE A 57 -4.02 11.08 -7.64
CA ILE A 57 -4.60 9.74 -7.92
C ILE A 57 -6.13 9.81 -7.96
N LYS A 58 -6.73 9.86 -9.17
CA LYS A 58 -8.19 9.82 -9.30
C LYS A 58 -8.73 8.43 -8.93
N LEU A 59 -9.27 8.30 -7.72
CA LEU A 59 -10.08 7.13 -7.37
C LEU A 59 -11.49 7.28 -7.95
N PRO A 60 -12.13 6.18 -8.39
CA PRO A 60 -13.52 6.22 -8.79
C PRO A 60 -14.40 6.61 -7.60
N VAL A 61 -15.28 7.58 -7.80
CA VAL A 61 -16.18 8.12 -6.76
C VAL A 61 -17.63 7.72 -7.02
N THR A 62 -18.00 7.51 -8.29
CA THR A 62 -19.35 7.09 -8.67
C THR A 62 -19.43 5.58 -8.94
N VAL A 63 -20.65 5.06 -8.95
CA VAL A 63 -20.92 3.66 -9.36
C VAL A 63 -20.42 3.42 -10.78
N ASP A 64 -20.64 4.37 -11.68
CA ASP A 64 -20.22 4.27 -13.09
C ASP A 64 -18.70 4.30 -13.24
N GLU A 65 -18.02 5.20 -12.52
CA GLU A 65 -16.55 5.25 -12.51
C GLU A 65 -15.95 3.96 -11.92
N THR A 66 -16.58 3.42 -10.87
CA THR A 66 -16.17 2.14 -10.26
C THR A 66 -16.34 1.00 -11.25
N ALA A 67 -17.50 0.90 -11.90
CA ALA A 67 -17.77 -0.12 -12.91
C ALA A 67 -16.79 -0.04 -14.09
N ALA A 68 -16.46 1.16 -14.55
CA ALA A 68 -15.46 1.38 -15.60
C ALA A 68 -14.04 0.97 -15.16
N SER A 69 -13.72 1.12 -13.88
CA SER A 69 -12.39 0.83 -13.32
C SER A 69 -12.13 -0.67 -13.08
N ILE A 70 -13.18 -1.49 -12.90
CA ILE A 70 -13.06 -2.95 -12.67
C ILE A 70 -12.37 -3.66 -13.85
N GLY A 71 -12.47 -3.11 -15.07
CA GLY A 71 -11.80 -3.67 -16.25
C GLY A 71 -10.33 -3.27 -16.39
N THR A 72 -9.81 -2.38 -15.53
CA THR A 72 -8.47 -1.79 -15.68
C THR A 72 -7.50 -2.12 -14.54
N PHE A 73 -7.99 -2.66 -13.42
CA PHE A 73 -7.22 -3.12 -12.27
C PHE A 73 -7.30 -4.64 -12.14
#